data_AF-A0A4R0JHF0-F1
#
_entry.id   AF-A0A4R0JHF0-F1
#
_cell.length_a   1.000
_cell.length_b   1.000
_cell.length_c   1.000
_cell.angle_alpha   90.00
_cell.angle_beta   90.00
_cell.angle_gamma   90.00
#
_symmetry.space_group_name_H-M   'P 1'
#
loop_
_entity.id
_entity.type
_entity.pdbx_description
1 polymer ?
#
loop_
_entity_poly.entity_id
_entity_poly.type
_entity_poly.pdbx_seq_one_letter_code
_entity_poly.pdbx_strand_id
1 'polypeptide(L)'
;MPGGRLTQQHRQQIALGLADGLAYAEIARRLDRPTSTITREVMRNGGPTAYRADLAHRATERRAHQRRQAAPRGQQALPQAHGRDAEAVREYEEAFTTLVMQSGLPKMMSRVLTSLTIADEGSLTASELAQRLQVSPASVSKASAFLESQGLIRRERDERRRERYVVDADVWYQSMIASARSHARLAETARQGVTVLGPGTPAAGRLENIARFVDFVGESIARAAEQAREILYTPPPKPTPQTPDRT
;
A
#
# COMPACT_ATOMS: atom_id res chain seq x y z
N MET A 1 -1.78 -5.78 44.71
CA MET A 1 -2.10 -4.72 43.73
C MET A 1 -2.11 -5.34 42.34
N PRO A 2 -3.26 -5.61 41.70
CA PRO A 2 -3.28 -6.32 40.43
C PRO A 2 -2.95 -5.35 39.27
N GLY A 3 -1.67 -4.98 39.16
CA GLY A 3 -1.11 -4.07 38.14
C GLY A 3 -0.76 -4.75 36.81
N GLY A 4 -1.60 -5.70 36.35
CA GLY A 4 -1.41 -6.39 35.08
C GLY A 4 -1.99 -5.62 33.89
N ARG A 5 -1.49 -5.88 32.68
CA ARG A 5 -2.10 -5.37 31.42
C ARG A 5 -3.58 -5.78 31.38
N LEU A 6 -4.44 -4.89 30.89
CA LEU A 6 -5.84 -5.25 30.64
C LEU A 6 -5.87 -6.46 29.70
N THR A 7 -6.70 -7.46 30.01
CA THR A 7 -6.94 -8.64 29.17
C THR A 7 -7.96 -8.30 28.09
N GLN A 8 -8.24 -9.22 27.16
CA GLN A 8 -9.34 -9.05 26.22
C GLN A 8 -10.69 -8.97 26.94
N GLN A 9 -10.90 -9.84 27.94
CA GLN A 9 -12.10 -9.86 28.77
C GLN A 9 -12.35 -8.53 29.49
N HIS A 10 -11.30 -7.93 30.10
CA HIS A 10 -11.44 -6.60 30.72
C HIS A 10 -11.88 -5.54 29.70
N ARG A 11 -11.37 -5.59 28.46
CA ARG A 11 -11.76 -4.63 27.41
C ARG A 11 -13.19 -4.82 26.95
N GLN A 12 -13.69 -6.05 26.89
CA GLN A 12 -15.10 -6.33 26.58
C GLN A 12 -16.02 -5.75 27.65
N GLN A 13 -15.66 -5.91 28.92
CA GLN A 13 -16.43 -5.34 30.04
C GLN A 13 -16.37 -3.81 30.08
N ILE A 14 -15.25 -3.19 29.66
CA ILE A 14 -15.19 -1.73 29.46
C ILE A 14 -16.16 -1.31 28.35
N ALA A 15 -16.18 -2.00 27.21
CA ALA A 15 -17.07 -1.67 26.10
C ALA A 15 -18.55 -1.78 26.49
N LEU A 16 -18.93 -2.84 27.21
CA LEU A 16 -20.29 -3.00 27.75
C LEU A 16 -20.64 -1.87 28.72
N GLY A 17 -19.76 -1.56 29.67
CA GLY A 17 -20.01 -0.48 30.62
C GLY A 17 -20.17 0.89 29.97
N LEU A 18 -19.45 1.16 28.87
CA LEU A 18 -19.62 2.38 28.09
C LEU A 18 -20.95 2.41 27.32
N ALA A 19 -21.37 1.28 26.74
CA ALA A 19 -22.65 1.16 26.06
C ALA A 19 -23.83 1.37 27.04
N ASP A 20 -23.68 0.91 28.28
CA ASP A 20 -24.64 1.12 29.38
C ASP A 20 -24.55 2.52 30.00
N GLY A 21 -23.69 3.42 29.50
CA GLY A 21 -23.54 4.79 29.98
C GLY A 21 -22.89 4.92 31.36
N LEU A 22 -22.17 3.89 31.84
CA LEU A 22 -21.52 3.91 33.14
C LEU A 22 -20.32 4.87 33.17
N ALA A 23 -20.13 5.53 34.32
CA ALA A 23 -18.95 6.34 34.58
C ALA A 23 -17.68 5.48 34.67
N TYR A 24 -16.53 6.01 34.24
CA TYR A 24 -15.26 5.26 34.21
C TYR A 24 -14.84 4.72 35.59
N ALA A 25 -15.16 5.43 36.68
CA ALA A 25 -14.86 4.99 38.03
C ALA A 25 -15.66 3.74 38.43
N GLU A 26 -16.89 3.61 37.94
CA GLU A 26 -17.75 2.45 38.20
C GLU A 26 -17.28 1.23 37.40
N ILE A 27 -16.93 1.41 36.13
CA ILE A 27 -16.29 0.38 35.31
C ILE A 27 -14.98 -0.10 35.96
N ALA A 28 -14.18 0.84 36.48
CA ALA A 28 -12.92 0.54 37.14
C ALA A 28 -13.08 -0.30 38.42
N ARG A 29 -14.08 0.02 39.27
CA ARG A 29 -14.40 -0.80 40.45
C ARG A 29 -14.81 -2.22 40.09
N ARG A 30 -15.67 -2.39 39.08
CA ARG A 30 -16.16 -3.71 38.63
C ARG A 30 -15.04 -4.61 38.12
N LEU A 31 -13.98 -4.01 37.58
CA LEU A 31 -12.81 -4.72 37.05
C LEU A 31 -11.66 -4.86 38.05
N ASP A 32 -11.83 -4.34 39.27
CA ASP A 32 -10.74 -4.19 40.24
C ASP A 32 -9.49 -3.56 39.61
N ARG A 33 -9.68 -2.43 38.91
CA ARG A 33 -8.62 -1.69 38.23
C ARG A 33 -8.66 -0.20 38.59
N PRO A 34 -7.52 0.51 38.53
CA PRO A 34 -7.51 1.96 38.73
C PRO A 34 -8.31 2.70 37.64
N THR A 35 -9.08 3.72 38.02
CA THR A 35 -9.86 4.55 37.08
C THR A 35 -9.00 5.14 35.98
N SER A 36 -7.79 5.59 36.31
CA SER A 36 -6.84 6.15 35.34
C SER A 36 -6.41 5.14 34.26
N THR A 37 -6.45 3.84 34.53
CA THR A 37 -6.18 2.79 33.55
C THR A 37 -7.32 2.68 32.54
N ILE A 38 -8.57 2.74 33.01
CA ILE A 38 -9.75 2.70 32.16
C ILE A 38 -9.82 3.96 31.29
N THR A 39 -9.63 5.16 31.88
CA THR A 39 -9.65 6.42 31.13
C THR A 39 -8.58 6.44 30.04
N ARG A 40 -7.33 6.07 30.36
CA ARG A 40 -6.26 6.02 29.36
C ARG A 40 -6.50 4.97 28.28
N GLU A 41 -7.03 3.81 28.64
CA GLU A 41 -7.39 2.77 27.68
C GLU A 41 -8.47 3.26 26.71
N VAL A 42 -9.54 3.86 27.23
CA VAL A 42 -10.65 4.36 26.40
C VAL A 42 -10.19 5.49 25.48
N MET A 43 -9.50 6.50 26.02
CA MET A 43 -9.03 7.64 25.23
C MET A 43 -8.00 7.24 24.17
N ARG A 44 -7.12 6.28 24.47
CA ARG A 44 -6.12 5.80 23.51
C ARG A 44 -6.71 4.97 22.37
N ASN A 45 -7.92 4.43 22.53
CA ASN A 45 -8.54 3.54 21.54
C ASN A 45 -9.87 4.12 21.00
N GLY A 46 -9.91 5.43 20.77
CA GLY A 46 -11.01 6.10 20.06
C GLY A 46 -11.99 6.88 20.94
N GLY A 47 -11.79 6.90 22.27
CA GLY A 47 -12.67 7.63 23.19
C GLY A 47 -14.00 6.91 23.47
N PRO A 48 -14.84 7.45 24.36
CA PRO A 48 -16.01 6.74 24.90
C PRO A 48 -17.04 6.33 23.85
N THR A 49 -17.23 7.13 22.80
CA THR A 49 -18.25 6.91 21.76
C THR A 49 -17.82 5.94 20.67
N ALA A 50 -16.50 5.76 20.47
CA ALA A 50 -15.96 4.89 19.43
C ALA A 50 -15.15 3.70 19.99
N TYR A 51 -15.12 3.51 21.32
CA TYR A 51 -14.36 2.45 21.95
C TYR A 51 -14.85 1.07 21.53
N ARG A 52 -13.93 0.24 21.01
CA ARG A 52 -14.20 -1.16 20.64
C ARG A 52 -13.15 -2.08 21.23
N ALA A 53 -13.62 -3.06 22.02
CA ALA A 53 -12.77 -3.97 22.78
C ALA A 53 -11.75 -4.75 21.92
N ASP A 54 -12.21 -5.31 20.80
CA ASP A 54 -11.36 -6.12 19.92
C ASP A 54 -10.31 -5.27 19.17
N LEU A 55 -10.67 -4.05 18.78
CA LEU A 55 -9.73 -3.11 18.16
C LEU A 55 -8.68 -2.66 19.17
N ALA A 56 -9.09 -2.34 20.39
CA ALA A 56 -8.20 -1.97 21.48
C ALA A 56 -7.23 -3.11 21.87
N HIS A 57 -7.71 -4.35 21.85
CA HIS A 57 -6.89 -5.53 22.10
C HIS A 57 -5.85 -5.73 20.99
N ARG A 58 -6.27 -5.77 19.71
CA ARG A 58 -5.37 -5.90 18.56
C ARG A 58 -4.36 -4.77 18.47
N ALA A 59 -4.76 -3.53 18.75
CA ALA A 59 -3.84 -2.38 18.79
C ALA A 59 -2.77 -2.54 19.88
N THR A 60 -3.14 -3.13 21.02
CA THR A 60 -2.21 -3.41 22.12
C THR A 60 -1.24 -4.55 21.79
N GLU A 61 -1.71 -5.59 21.09
CA GLU A 61 -0.87 -6.69 20.60
C GLU A 61 0.09 -6.23 19.51
N ARG A 62 -0.39 -5.45 18.52
CA ARG A 62 0.46 -4.85 17.48
C ARG A 62 1.58 -4.01 18.08
N ARG A 63 1.28 -3.17 19.07
CA ARG A 63 2.30 -2.36 19.78
C ARG A 63 3.29 -3.23 20.57
N ALA A 64 2.82 -4.32 21.19
CA ALA A 64 3.71 -5.26 21.88
C ALA A 64 4.63 -6.01 20.90
N HIS A 65 4.11 -6.37 19.73
CA HIS A 65 4.85 -7.04 18.67
C HIS A 65 5.87 -6.10 18.02
N GLN A 66 5.49 -4.85 17.72
CA GLN A 66 6.39 -3.81 17.21
C GLN A 66 7.52 -3.49 18.21
N ARG A 67 7.22 -3.43 19.52
CA ARG A 67 8.26 -3.25 20.56
C ARG A 67 9.22 -4.44 20.69
N ARG A 68 8.77 -5.66 20.38
CA ARG A 68 9.64 -6.85 20.34
C ARG A 68 10.49 -6.92 19.08
N GLN A 69 10.01 -6.36 17.96
CA GLN A 69 10.79 -6.22 16.72
C GLN A 69 11.72 -5.00 16.75
N ALA A 70 11.45 -3.99 17.58
CA ALA A 70 12.28 -2.79 17.74
C ALA A 70 13.45 -3.00 18.73
N ALA A 71 14.39 -3.86 18.35
CA ALA A 71 15.83 -3.68 18.65
C ALA A 71 16.58 -4.32 17.47
N PRO A 72 17.33 -3.53 16.66
CA PRO A 72 18.28 -2.50 17.10
C PRO A 72 17.83 -1.06 16.78
N ARG A 73 18.18 -0.14 17.69
CA ARG A 73 18.21 1.30 17.40
C ARG A 73 19.39 1.59 16.46
N GLY A 74 19.14 2.39 15.43
CA GLY A 74 20.21 3.04 14.68
C GLY A 74 19.95 3.13 13.19
N GLN A 75 18.87 3.80 12.78
CA GLN A 75 18.87 4.59 11.56
C GLN A 75 17.98 5.79 11.87
N GLN A 76 18.60 6.95 11.96
CA GLN A 76 17.89 8.23 11.88
C GLN A 76 16.87 8.08 10.76
N ALA A 77 15.60 8.43 11.01
CA ALA A 77 14.70 8.73 9.92
C ALA A 77 15.48 9.71 9.04
N LEU A 78 15.88 9.27 7.84
CA LEU A 78 16.55 10.14 6.89
C LEU A 78 15.71 11.42 6.86
N PRO A 79 16.30 12.62 7.06
CA PRO A 79 15.53 13.86 7.05
C PRO A 79 14.61 13.83 5.84
N GLN A 80 13.28 13.80 6.06
CA GLN A 80 12.36 13.79 4.94
C GLN A 80 12.69 15.01 4.09
N ALA A 81 13.00 14.79 2.82
CA ALA A 81 13.18 15.88 1.89
C ALA A 81 11.90 16.73 1.93
N HIS A 82 12.08 18.06 1.84
CA HIS A 82 10.98 19.03 1.80
C HIS A 82 10.15 19.15 3.10
N GLY A 83 10.67 18.73 4.26
CA GLY A 83 10.05 19.01 5.57
C GLY A 83 8.74 18.23 5.85
N ARG A 84 8.55 17.11 5.17
CA ARG A 84 7.34 16.28 5.29
C ARG A 84 7.31 15.53 6.63
N ASP A 85 6.12 15.31 7.16
CA ASP A 85 5.92 14.46 8.33
C ASP A 85 6.23 12.99 8.00
N ALA A 86 7.15 12.40 8.76
CA ALA A 86 7.60 11.03 8.59
C ALA A 86 6.52 9.99 8.79
N GLU A 87 5.58 10.25 9.70
CA GLU A 87 4.48 9.32 9.98
C GLU A 87 3.46 9.35 8.84
N ALA A 88 3.08 10.54 8.37
CA ALA A 88 2.18 10.71 7.23
C ALA A 88 2.74 10.06 5.94
N VAL A 89 4.04 10.21 5.65
CA VAL A 89 4.67 9.58 4.48
C VAL A 89 4.62 8.05 4.59
N ARG A 90 4.84 7.49 5.78
CA ARG A 90 4.75 6.04 6.00
C ARG A 90 3.32 5.53 5.84
N GLU A 91 2.32 6.23 6.38
CA GLU A 91 0.92 5.85 6.21
C GLU A 91 0.50 5.88 4.74
N TYR A 92 0.95 6.90 4.00
CA TYR A 92 0.75 6.98 2.56
C TYR A 92 1.43 5.83 1.81
N GLU A 93 2.68 5.50 2.16
CA GLU A 93 3.42 4.38 1.58
C GLU A 93 2.68 3.05 1.78
N GLU A 94 2.14 2.81 2.97
CA GLU A 94 1.33 1.63 3.28
C GLU A 94 0.01 1.60 2.48
N ALA A 95 -0.68 2.73 2.37
CA ALA A 95 -1.91 2.85 1.61
C ALA A 95 -1.67 2.62 0.10
N PHE A 96 -0.64 3.25 -0.47
CA PHE A 96 -0.29 3.11 -1.87
C PHE A 96 0.19 1.69 -2.19
N THR A 97 1.01 1.08 -1.33
CA THR A 97 1.40 -0.33 -1.46
C THR A 97 0.17 -1.24 -1.52
N THR A 98 -0.84 -0.97 -0.70
CA THR A 98 -2.08 -1.75 -0.68
C THR A 98 -2.83 -1.64 -2.00
N LEU A 99 -2.89 -0.46 -2.62
CA LEU A 99 -3.48 -0.26 -3.94
C LEU A 99 -2.70 -1.02 -5.03
N VAL A 100 -1.37 -0.95 -5.01
CA VAL A 100 -0.52 -1.68 -5.96
C VAL A 100 -0.71 -3.20 -5.82
N MET A 101 -0.91 -3.71 -4.60
CA MET A 101 -1.21 -5.14 -4.41
C MET A 101 -2.56 -5.55 -5.03
N GLN A 102 -3.55 -4.64 -5.06
CA GLN A 102 -4.86 -4.93 -5.66
C GLN A 102 -4.79 -5.11 -7.18
N SER A 103 -3.71 -4.66 -7.84
CA SER A 103 -3.47 -4.94 -9.26
C SER A 103 -2.95 -6.35 -9.55
N GLY A 104 -2.77 -7.19 -8.51
CA GLY A 104 -2.30 -8.57 -8.62
C GLY A 104 -0.80 -8.75 -8.40
N LEU A 105 -0.06 -7.68 -8.09
CA LEU A 105 1.36 -7.78 -7.77
C LEU A 105 1.59 -8.43 -6.40
N PRO A 106 2.59 -9.32 -6.25
CA PRO A 106 2.98 -9.83 -4.94
C PRO A 106 3.41 -8.70 -3.99
N LYS A 107 3.22 -8.90 -2.69
CA LYS A 107 3.48 -7.89 -1.65
C LYS A 107 4.89 -7.28 -1.75
N MET A 108 5.93 -8.09 -1.96
CA MET A 108 7.30 -7.58 -2.00
C MET A 108 7.56 -6.70 -3.23
N MET A 109 7.04 -7.09 -4.38
CA MET A 109 7.15 -6.35 -5.64
C MET A 109 6.38 -5.03 -5.54
N SER A 110 5.21 -5.05 -4.91
CA SER A 110 4.41 -3.85 -4.64
C SER A 110 5.13 -2.85 -3.75
N ARG A 111 5.83 -3.35 -2.71
CA ARG A 111 6.65 -2.52 -1.83
C ARG A 111 7.85 -1.91 -2.57
N VAL A 112 8.57 -2.69 -3.37
CA VAL A 112 9.70 -2.17 -4.18
C VAL A 112 9.22 -1.10 -5.16
N LEU A 113 8.15 -1.36 -5.90
CA LEU A 113 7.59 -0.41 -6.85
C LEU A 113 7.16 0.88 -6.14
N THR A 114 6.44 0.76 -5.03
CA THR A 114 6.01 1.91 -4.22
C THR A 114 7.19 2.74 -3.73
N SER A 115 8.22 2.11 -3.14
CA SER A 115 9.38 2.83 -2.63
C SER A 115 10.17 3.53 -3.74
N LEU A 116 10.17 3.00 -4.97
CA LEU A 116 10.76 3.67 -6.13
C LEU A 116 9.88 4.84 -6.61
N THR A 117 8.55 4.67 -6.64
CA THR A 117 7.60 5.70 -7.09
C THR A 117 7.63 6.95 -6.21
N ILE A 118 7.80 6.79 -4.90
CA ILE A 118 7.78 7.91 -3.94
C ILE A 118 9.18 8.47 -3.63
N ALA A 119 10.24 7.91 -4.21
CA ALA A 119 11.60 8.39 -3.99
C ALA A 119 11.81 9.75 -4.67
N ASP A 120 12.21 10.76 -3.90
CA ASP A 120 12.45 12.11 -4.41
C ASP A 120 13.56 12.16 -5.47
N GLU A 121 14.55 11.28 -5.36
CA GLU A 121 15.63 11.15 -6.33
C GLU A 121 15.17 10.49 -7.66
N GLY A 122 13.93 9.99 -7.73
CA GLY A 122 13.38 9.26 -8.87
C GLY A 122 14.03 7.90 -9.15
N SER A 123 15.05 7.53 -8.37
CA SER A 123 15.86 6.33 -8.57
C SER A 123 16.44 5.82 -7.26
N LEU A 124 16.56 4.49 -7.10
CA LEU A 124 17.21 3.88 -5.93
C LEU A 124 18.13 2.73 -6.33
N THR A 125 19.22 2.58 -5.61
CA THR A 125 20.11 1.40 -5.67
C THR A 125 19.50 0.20 -4.93
N ALA A 126 20.00 -1.01 -5.23
CA ALA A 126 19.60 -2.22 -4.50
C ALA A 126 19.85 -2.11 -2.98
N SER A 127 20.95 -1.46 -2.58
CA SER A 127 21.28 -1.22 -1.17
C SER A 127 20.32 -0.26 -0.48
N GLU A 128 19.93 0.82 -1.15
CA GLU A 128 18.97 1.80 -0.61
C GLU A 128 17.58 1.16 -0.47
N LEU A 129 17.16 0.36 -1.46
CA LEU A 129 15.92 -0.41 -1.38
C LEU A 129 15.95 -1.42 -0.22
N ALA A 130 17.04 -2.17 -0.07
CA ALA A 130 17.17 -3.14 1.02
C ALA A 130 17.09 -2.46 2.39
N GLN A 131 17.74 -1.30 2.52
CA GLN A 131 17.72 -0.48 3.73
C GLN A 131 16.33 0.09 4.02
N ARG A 132 15.72 0.78 3.06
CA ARG A 132 14.38 1.41 3.21
C ARG A 132 13.31 0.36 3.53
N LEU A 133 13.33 -0.78 2.84
CA LEU A 133 12.34 -1.84 3.00
C LEU A 133 12.61 -2.78 4.17
N GLN A 134 13.79 -2.70 4.78
CA GLN A 134 14.29 -3.59 5.83
C GLN A 134 14.21 -5.07 5.40
N VAL A 135 14.74 -5.36 4.21
CA VAL A 135 14.77 -6.72 3.62
C VAL A 135 16.18 -7.07 3.15
N SER A 136 16.41 -8.36 2.86
CA SER A 136 17.70 -8.79 2.34
C SER A 136 17.95 -8.28 0.91
N PRO A 137 19.22 -8.02 0.53
CA PRO A 137 19.57 -7.67 -0.85
C PRO A 137 19.05 -8.69 -1.87
N ALA A 138 19.07 -10.00 -1.54
CA ALA A 138 18.54 -11.04 -2.40
C ALA A 138 17.02 -10.89 -2.66
N SER A 139 16.25 -10.45 -1.67
CA SER A 139 14.81 -10.19 -1.84
C SER A 139 14.57 -9.02 -2.78
N VAL A 140 15.39 -7.98 -2.68
CA VAL A 140 15.37 -6.83 -3.60
C VAL A 140 15.72 -7.30 -5.01
N SER A 141 16.82 -8.03 -5.20
CA SER A 141 17.22 -8.52 -6.52
C SER A 141 16.14 -9.36 -7.19
N LYS A 142 15.47 -10.25 -6.44
CA LYS A 142 14.36 -11.05 -6.97
C LYS A 142 13.15 -10.20 -7.35
N ALA A 143 12.78 -9.23 -6.50
CA ALA A 143 11.68 -8.33 -6.78
C ALA A 143 11.97 -7.41 -7.99
N SER A 144 13.18 -6.86 -8.07
CA SER A 144 13.61 -6.02 -9.19
C SER A 144 13.63 -6.79 -10.51
N ALA A 145 14.19 -8.02 -10.53
CA ALA A 145 14.18 -8.85 -11.73
C ALA A 145 12.76 -9.17 -12.20
N PHE A 146 11.84 -9.46 -11.27
CA PHE A 146 10.43 -9.64 -11.60
C PHE A 146 9.83 -8.36 -12.20
N LEU A 147 9.97 -7.22 -11.53
CA LEU A 147 9.41 -5.95 -12.00
C LEU A 147 9.99 -5.53 -13.36
N GLU A 148 11.28 -5.75 -13.59
CA GLU A 148 11.96 -5.51 -14.87
C GLU A 148 11.40 -6.42 -15.96
N SER A 149 11.17 -7.71 -15.67
CA SER A 149 10.53 -8.64 -16.63
C SER A 149 9.10 -8.25 -17.00
N GLN A 150 8.40 -7.52 -16.11
CA GLN A 150 7.06 -7.00 -16.35
C GLN A 150 7.08 -5.61 -17.00
N GLY A 151 8.26 -5.04 -17.29
CA GLY A 151 8.41 -3.68 -17.84
C GLY A 151 8.02 -2.58 -16.85
N LEU A 152 8.01 -2.86 -15.54
CA LEU A 152 7.58 -1.93 -14.51
C LEU A 152 8.73 -1.10 -13.91
N ILE A 153 9.97 -1.52 -14.11
CA ILE A 153 11.15 -0.74 -13.75
C ILE A 153 12.20 -0.94 -14.81
N ARG A 154 13.10 0.03 -14.92
CA ARG A 154 14.31 -0.07 -15.75
C ARG A 154 15.55 0.07 -14.89
N ARG A 155 16.62 -0.60 -15.33
CA ARG A 155 17.93 -0.51 -14.69
C ARG A 155 18.82 0.48 -15.45
N GLU A 156 19.31 1.47 -14.74
CA GLU A 156 20.21 2.50 -15.25
C GLU A 156 21.57 2.44 -14.56
N ARG A 157 22.59 2.97 -15.23
CA ARG A 157 23.91 3.17 -14.65
C ARG A 157 24.11 4.65 -14.41
N ASP A 158 24.34 4.99 -13.15
CA ASP A 158 24.72 6.35 -12.75
C ASP A 158 26.16 6.66 -13.22
N GLU A 159 26.60 7.93 -13.13
CA GLU A 159 27.95 8.41 -13.50
C GLU A 159 29.07 7.62 -12.81
N ARG A 160 28.78 7.09 -11.62
CA ARG A 160 29.69 6.25 -10.81
C ARG A 160 29.61 4.75 -11.14
N ARG A 161 28.98 4.37 -12.26
CA ARG A 161 28.69 3.00 -12.72
C ARG A 161 27.91 2.13 -11.72
N ARG A 162 27.17 2.74 -10.80
CA ARG A 162 26.29 2.01 -9.87
C ARG A 162 24.95 1.75 -10.55
N GLU A 163 24.43 0.55 -10.35
CA GLU A 163 23.09 0.18 -10.84
C GLU A 163 22.02 0.88 -9.99
N ARG A 164 21.17 1.65 -10.66
CA ARG A 164 19.99 2.30 -10.09
C ARG A 164 18.75 1.76 -10.78
N TYR A 165 17.69 1.58 -10.02
CA TYR A 165 16.37 1.24 -10.53
C TYR A 165 15.53 2.50 -10.60
N VAL A 166 14.80 2.64 -11.70
CA VAL A 166 13.90 3.76 -11.97
C VAL A 166 12.54 3.20 -12.35
N VAL A 167 11.47 3.79 -11.81
CA VAL A 167 10.11 3.50 -12.27
C VAL A 167 10.01 3.94 -13.71
N ASP A 168 9.65 3.04 -14.61
CA ASP A 168 9.43 3.46 -15.98
C ASP A 168 8.23 4.42 -16.02
N ALA A 169 8.34 5.54 -16.72
CA ALA A 169 7.17 6.40 -16.98
C ALA A 169 6.09 5.59 -17.72
N ASP A 170 6.53 4.57 -18.46
CA ASP A 170 5.67 3.64 -19.14
C ASP A 170 4.98 2.65 -18.20
N VAL A 171 5.27 2.57 -16.89
CA VAL A 171 4.60 1.63 -15.96
C VAL A 171 3.08 1.72 -16.04
N TRP A 172 2.56 2.95 -16.04
CA TRP A 172 1.13 3.18 -16.09
C TRP A 172 0.57 2.87 -17.47
N TYR A 173 1.32 3.22 -18.51
CA TYR A 173 1.00 2.86 -19.89
C TYR A 173 0.99 1.33 -20.10
N GLN A 174 2.06 0.62 -19.75
CA GLN A 174 2.20 -0.84 -19.81
C GLN A 174 1.15 -1.53 -18.95
N SER A 175 0.78 -1.00 -17.78
CA SER A 175 -0.31 -1.55 -16.96
C SER A 175 -1.66 -1.43 -17.66
N MET A 176 -1.94 -0.30 -18.31
CA MET A 176 -3.15 -0.13 -19.12
C MET A 176 -3.14 -1.06 -20.34
N ILE A 177 -2.01 -1.19 -21.05
CA ILE A 177 -1.87 -2.12 -22.17
C ILE A 177 -2.02 -3.58 -21.73
N ALA A 178 -1.46 -3.96 -20.57
CA ALA A 178 -1.62 -5.29 -20.00
C ALA A 178 -3.08 -5.58 -19.63
N SER A 179 -3.77 -4.60 -19.04
CA SER A 179 -5.22 -4.68 -18.77
C SER A 179 -6.01 -4.87 -20.06
N ALA A 180 -5.73 -4.08 -21.11
CA ALA A 180 -6.38 -4.21 -22.42
C ALA A 180 -6.18 -5.63 -23.02
N ARG A 181 -4.96 -6.17 -22.95
CA ARG A 181 -4.67 -7.56 -23.38
C ARG A 181 -5.45 -8.60 -22.58
N SER A 182 -5.58 -8.41 -21.27
CA SER A 182 -6.35 -9.32 -20.42
C SER A 182 -7.84 -9.31 -20.78
N HIS A 183 -8.41 -8.13 -21.08
CA HIS A 183 -9.79 -8.01 -21.54
C HIS A 183 -9.99 -8.68 -22.90
N ALA A 184 -9.06 -8.48 -23.85
CA ALA A 184 -9.11 -9.14 -25.16
C ALA A 184 -9.10 -10.67 -25.04
N ARG A 185 -8.27 -11.22 -24.15
CA ARG A 185 -8.22 -12.66 -23.89
C ARG A 185 -9.51 -13.20 -23.27
N LEU A 186 -10.14 -12.42 -22.39
CA LEU A 186 -11.45 -12.76 -21.84
C LEU A 186 -12.54 -12.75 -22.94
N ALA A 187 -12.54 -11.75 -23.82
CA ALA A 187 -13.46 -11.66 -24.95
C ALA A 187 -13.34 -12.88 -25.88
N GLU A 188 -12.10 -13.26 -26.22
CA GLU A 188 -11.81 -14.44 -27.03
C GLU A 188 -12.32 -15.73 -26.36
N THR A 189 -12.04 -15.90 -25.07
CA THR A 189 -12.48 -17.07 -24.31
C THR A 189 -14.01 -17.15 -24.24
N ALA A 190 -14.68 -16.01 -24.03
CA ALA A 190 -16.15 -15.95 -24.02
C ALA A 190 -16.73 -16.33 -25.40
N ARG A 191 -16.14 -15.87 -26.51
CA ARG A 191 -16.52 -16.27 -27.88
C ARG A 191 -16.35 -17.77 -28.13
N GLN A 192 -15.26 -18.37 -27.64
CA GLN A 192 -15.10 -19.84 -27.72
C GLN A 192 -16.22 -20.57 -26.98
N GLY A 193 -16.63 -20.07 -25.81
CA GLY A 193 -17.75 -20.63 -25.05
C GLY A 193 -19.10 -20.57 -25.78
N VAL A 194 -19.32 -19.57 -26.64
CA VAL A 194 -20.53 -19.52 -27.50
C VAL A 194 -20.59 -20.72 -28.45
N THR A 195 -19.46 -21.04 -29.09
CA THR A 195 -19.36 -22.21 -29.98
C THR A 195 -19.57 -23.51 -29.22
N VAL A 196 -18.99 -23.64 -28.02
CA VAL A 196 -19.09 -24.85 -27.20
C VAL A 196 -20.51 -25.07 -26.65
N LEU A 197 -21.18 -24.01 -26.19
CA LEU A 197 -22.50 -24.10 -25.56
C LEU A 197 -23.65 -24.11 -26.58
N GLY A 198 -23.34 -23.98 -27.87
CA GLY A 198 -24.32 -23.91 -28.94
C GLY A 198 -24.85 -22.48 -29.14
N PRO A 199 -24.73 -21.92 -30.36
CA PRO A 199 -25.34 -20.65 -30.70
C PRO A 199 -26.85 -20.65 -30.43
N GLY A 200 -27.38 -19.51 -29.98
CA GLY A 200 -28.81 -19.34 -29.69
C GLY A 200 -29.27 -19.86 -28.32
N THR A 201 -28.41 -20.50 -27.53
CA THR A 201 -28.75 -20.81 -26.13
C THR A 201 -28.72 -19.55 -25.26
N PRO A 202 -29.49 -19.49 -24.16
CA PRO A 202 -29.40 -18.38 -23.21
C PRO A 202 -28.01 -18.18 -22.61
N ALA A 203 -27.22 -19.26 -22.48
CA ALA A 203 -25.84 -19.20 -22.00
C ALA A 203 -24.90 -18.58 -23.04
N ALA A 204 -25.02 -18.98 -24.31
CA ALA A 204 -24.32 -18.35 -25.43
C ALA A 204 -24.63 -16.86 -25.51
N GLY A 205 -25.91 -16.46 -25.39
CA GLY A 205 -26.29 -15.04 -25.39
C GLY A 205 -25.65 -14.22 -24.26
N ARG A 206 -25.49 -14.79 -23.06
CA ARG A 206 -24.75 -14.13 -21.97
C ARG A 206 -23.26 -13.97 -22.29
N LEU A 207 -22.63 -15.01 -22.84
CA LEU A 207 -21.21 -14.97 -23.21
C LEU A 207 -20.95 -13.99 -24.37
N GLU A 208 -21.85 -13.90 -25.36
CA GLU A 208 -21.77 -12.89 -26.41
C GLU A 208 -21.85 -11.48 -25.85
N ASN A 209 -22.74 -11.24 -24.88
CA ASN A 209 -22.86 -9.93 -24.22
C ASN A 209 -21.58 -9.58 -23.42
N ILE A 210 -21.02 -10.55 -22.69
CA ILE A 210 -19.74 -10.36 -21.98
C ILE A 210 -18.63 -10.05 -22.98
N ALA A 211 -18.49 -10.86 -24.04
CA ALA A 211 -17.46 -10.68 -25.05
C ALA A 211 -17.53 -9.28 -25.68
N ARG A 212 -18.73 -8.85 -26.10
CA ARG A 212 -18.95 -7.52 -26.69
C ARG A 212 -18.57 -6.39 -25.75
N PHE A 213 -18.96 -6.48 -24.48
CA PHE A 213 -18.66 -5.45 -23.49
C PHE A 213 -17.16 -5.37 -23.19
N VAL A 214 -16.51 -6.50 -22.92
CA VAL A 214 -15.09 -6.50 -22.52
C VAL A 214 -14.15 -6.20 -23.69
N ASP A 215 -14.51 -6.52 -24.94
CA ASP A 215 -13.77 -6.05 -26.14
C ASP A 215 -13.79 -4.52 -26.21
N PHE A 216 -14.98 -3.91 -26.13
CA PHE A 216 -15.13 -2.46 -26.20
C PHE A 216 -14.32 -1.76 -25.10
N VAL A 217 -14.36 -2.27 -23.87
CA VAL A 217 -13.57 -1.74 -22.76
C VAL A 217 -12.07 -1.91 -23.02
N GLY A 218 -11.63 -3.09 -23.47
CA GLY A 218 -10.22 -3.37 -23.78
C GLY A 218 -9.66 -2.43 -24.85
N GLU A 219 -10.39 -2.23 -25.95
CA GLU A 219 -10.02 -1.28 -27.01
C GLU A 219 -9.98 0.16 -26.50
N SER A 220 -10.94 0.55 -25.66
CA SER A 220 -10.99 1.90 -25.08
C SER A 220 -9.80 2.16 -24.16
N ILE A 221 -9.42 1.19 -23.33
CA ILE A 221 -8.23 1.26 -22.47
C ILE A 221 -6.97 1.43 -23.32
N ALA A 222 -6.80 0.61 -24.36
CA ALA A 222 -5.62 0.68 -25.23
C ALA A 222 -5.51 2.04 -25.94
N ARG A 223 -6.63 2.53 -26.47
CA ARG A 223 -6.68 3.84 -27.14
C ARG A 223 -6.36 4.99 -26.19
N ALA A 224 -6.96 4.99 -25.00
CA ALA A 224 -6.70 6.01 -23.99
C ALA A 224 -5.23 5.99 -23.52
N ALA A 225 -4.66 4.79 -23.36
CA ALA A 225 -3.25 4.64 -23.00
C ALA A 225 -2.31 5.26 -24.06
N GLU A 226 -2.57 5.02 -25.34
CA GLU A 226 -1.77 5.62 -26.42
C GLU A 226 -1.92 7.14 -26.48
N GLN A 227 -3.14 7.66 -26.32
CA GLN A 227 -3.41 9.11 -26.34
C GLN A 227 -2.78 9.86 -25.17
N ALA A 228 -2.78 9.24 -23.98
CA ALA A 228 -2.26 9.84 -22.76
C ALA A 228 -0.75 9.60 -22.55
N ARG A 229 -0.09 8.89 -23.47
CA ARG A 229 1.32 8.52 -23.34
C ARG A 229 2.22 9.74 -23.16
N GLU A 230 1.97 10.80 -23.92
CA GLU A 230 2.69 12.08 -23.84
C GLU A 230 2.47 12.83 -22.50
N ILE A 231 1.35 12.59 -21.81
CA ILE A 231 1.06 13.21 -20.51
C ILE A 231 2.04 12.69 -19.45
N LEU A 232 2.44 11.41 -19.54
CA LEU A 232 3.37 10.78 -18.61
C LEU A 232 4.83 11.23 -18.81
N TYR A 233 5.16 11.83 -19.96
CA TYR A 233 6.52 12.29 -20.27
C TYR A 233 6.78 13.76 -19.99
N THR A 234 5.83 14.51 -19.40
CA THR A 234 6.07 15.90 -19.01
C THR A 234 7.11 15.93 -17.86
N PRO A 235 8.34 16.43 -18.08
CA PRO A 235 9.36 16.41 -17.03
C PRO A 235 8.96 17.35 -15.88
N PRO A 236 9.30 17.04 -14.63
CA PRO A 236 9.15 18.00 -13.54
C PRO A 236 9.92 19.28 -13.88
N PRO A 237 9.40 20.47 -13.52
CA PRO A 237 10.11 21.72 -13.76
C PRO A 237 11.48 21.67 -13.07
N LYS A 238 12.54 22.02 -13.80
CA LYS A 238 13.90 22.08 -13.23
C LYS A 238 13.89 23.01 -12.01
N PRO A 239 14.50 22.61 -10.87
CA PRO A 239 14.59 23.49 -9.72
C PRO A 239 15.32 24.77 -10.12
N THR A 240 14.67 25.91 -9.88
CA THR A 240 15.23 27.24 -10.16
C THR A 240 16.49 27.41 -9.33
N PRO A 241 17.65 27.77 -9.92
CA PRO A 241 18.86 28.00 -9.14
C PRO A 241 18.61 29.13 -8.14
N GLN A 242 18.67 28.81 -6.85
CA GLN A 242 18.67 29.82 -5.79
C GLN A 242 19.88 30.72 -6.04
N THR A 243 19.59 31.98 -6.35
CA THR A 243 20.62 33.00 -6.51
C THR A 243 21.28 33.19 -5.14
N PRO A 244 22.60 33.01 -4.99
CA PRO A 244 23.24 33.24 -3.72
C PRO A 244 23.10 34.72 -3.37
N ASP A 245 22.54 34.96 -2.19
CA ASP A 245 22.40 36.29 -1.61
C ASP A 245 23.80 36.89 -1.46
N ARG A 246 24.07 37.97 -2.19
CA ARG A 246 25.34 38.71 -2.11
C ARG A 246 25.28 39.59 -0.88
N THR A 247 25.94 39.16 0.20
CA THR A 247 26.49 40.06 1.23
C THR A 247 27.64 40.88 0.68
#